data_AF-A0A7Y2MTC6-F1
#
_entry.id   AF-A0A7Y2MTC6-F1
#
_cell.length_a   1.000
_cell.length_b   1.000
_cell.length_c   1.000
_cell.angle_alpha   90.00
_cell.angle_beta   90.00
_cell.angle_gamma   90.00
#
_symmetry.space_group_name_H-M   'P 1'
#
loop_
_entity.id
_entity.type
_entity.pdbx_description
1 polymer ?
#
loop_
_entity_poly.entity_id
_entity_poly.type
_entity_poly.pdbx_seq_one_letter_code
_entity_poly.pdbx_strand_id
1 'polypeptide(L)'
;MRQANIDAISDRSNFQLQEKVTYSPVVKSLDDMVKCEIRMIMIWKDGKTQPILVNNLARMSKGKMIGVKYNKNKTWVGGSVGFFRK
;
A
#
# COMPACT_ATOMS: atom_id res chain seq x y z
N MET A 1 2.95 20.82 -4.69
CA MET A 1 1.80 21.11 -5.58
C MET A 1 1.40 22.56 -5.36
N ARG A 2 1.00 23.33 -6.38
CA ARG A 2 0.59 24.74 -6.23
C ARG A 2 -0.93 24.85 -6.17
N GLN A 3 -1.46 25.86 -5.48
CA GLN A 3 -2.90 26.11 -5.34
C GLN A 3 -3.61 26.21 -6.70
N ALA A 4 -3.00 26.90 -7.68
CA ALA A 4 -3.51 27.01 -9.05
C ALA A 4 -3.76 25.65 -9.74
N ASN A 5 -2.99 24.61 -9.42
CA ASN A 5 -3.19 23.26 -9.99
C ASN A 5 -4.42 22.57 -9.38
N ILE A 6 -4.70 22.83 -8.11
CA ILE A 6 -5.92 22.35 -7.45
C ILE A 6 -7.11 23.11 -8.03
N ASP A 7 -6.94 24.40 -8.31
CA ASP A 7 -8.04 25.23 -8.77
C ASP A 7 -8.51 24.93 -10.19
N ALA A 8 -7.61 24.44 -11.03
CA ALA A 8 -7.89 24.00 -12.39
C ALA A 8 -8.68 22.66 -12.47
N ILE A 9 -8.89 21.95 -11.35
CA ILE A 9 -9.68 20.71 -11.35
C ILE A 9 -11.17 21.07 -11.32
N SER A 10 -11.88 20.72 -12.39
CA SER A 10 -13.31 21.03 -12.58
C SER A 10 -14.24 20.22 -11.67
N ASP A 11 -14.00 18.92 -11.52
CA ASP A 11 -14.85 18.01 -10.74
C ASP A 11 -14.16 17.54 -9.46
N ARG A 12 -13.92 18.47 -8.54
CA ARG A 12 -13.13 18.22 -7.33
C ARG A 12 -13.73 17.14 -6.42
N SER A 13 -15.06 16.98 -6.42
CA SER A 13 -15.78 15.96 -5.63
C SER A 13 -15.32 14.53 -5.91
N ASN A 14 -14.83 14.26 -7.11
CA ASN A 14 -14.40 12.93 -7.53
C ASN A 14 -12.91 12.62 -7.28
N PHE A 15 -12.16 13.54 -6.67
CA PHE A 15 -10.74 13.36 -6.39
C PHE A 15 -10.41 13.54 -4.92
N GLN A 16 -9.41 12.78 -4.46
CA GLN A 16 -8.80 12.98 -3.15
C GLN A 16 -7.35 13.39 -3.36
N LEU A 17 -6.98 14.53 -2.77
CA LEU A 17 -5.59 14.96 -2.74
C LEU A 17 -4.82 14.08 -1.75
N GLN A 18 -3.72 13.47 -2.22
CA GLN A 18 -2.86 12.65 -1.40
C GLN A 18 -1.42 13.11 -1.52
N GLU A 19 -0.70 13.11 -0.40
CA GLU A 19 0.73 13.28 -0.40
C GLU A 19 1.41 12.03 -0.98
N LYS A 20 2.41 12.24 -1.83
CA LYS A 20 3.16 11.14 -2.41
C LYS A 20 4.19 10.61 -1.42
N VAL A 21 3.96 9.40 -0.94
CA VAL A 21 4.90 8.72 -0.04
C VAL A 21 5.92 7.89 -0.82
N THR A 22 7.18 7.89 -0.35
CA THR A 22 8.23 7.02 -0.85
C THR A 22 8.29 5.76 0.00
N TYR A 23 7.93 4.61 -0.58
CA TYR A 23 8.05 3.31 0.07
C TYR A 23 9.53 2.91 0.21
N SER A 24 9.97 2.74 1.46
CA SER A 24 11.31 2.25 1.77
C SER A 24 11.42 0.75 1.41
N PRO A 25 12.49 0.33 0.71
CA PRO A 25 12.72 -1.07 0.40
C PRO A 25 13.33 -1.77 1.63
N VAL A 26 12.52 -2.49 2.40
CA VAL A 26 12.89 -3.02 3.73
C VAL A 26 13.05 -4.54 3.76
N VAL A 27 12.55 -5.26 2.76
CA VAL A 27 12.62 -6.72 2.70
C VAL A 27 13.84 -7.13 1.87
N LYS A 28 14.76 -7.90 2.44
CA LYS A 28 15.92 -8.45 1.72
C LYS A 28 15.50 -9.68 0.92
N SER A 29 15.74 -9.71 -0.39
CA SER A 29 15.73 -10.94 -1.19
C SER A 29 17.14 -11.37 -1.59
N LEU A 30 17.26 -12.45 -2.36
CA LEU A 30 18.56 -13.00 -2.79
C LEU A 30 19.32 -12.08 -3.77
N ASP A 31 18.62 -11.14 -4.40
CA ASP A 31 19.11 -10.33 -5.50
C ASP A 31 19.04 -8.81 -5.23
N ASP A 32 17.95 -8.32 -4.62
CA ASP A 32 17.74 -6.89 -4.39
C ASP A 32 16.85 -6.64 -3.17
N MET A 33 16.67 -5.38 -2.79
CA MET A 33 15.71 -4.97 -1.76
C MET A 33 14.29 -4.85 -2.34
N VAL A 34 13.32 -5.32 -1.57
CA VAL A 34 11.90 -5.39 -1.92
C VAL A 34 11.12 -4.39 -1.08
N LYS A 35 10.24 -3.61 -1.73
CA LYS A 35 9.26 -2.77 -1.06
C LYS A 35 8.08 -3.62 -0.65
N CYS A 36 7.58 -3.40 0.56
CA CYS A 36 6.41 -4.09 1.09
C CYS A 36 5.35 -3.07 1.52
N GLU A 37 4.09 -3.37 1.21
CA GLU A 37 2.92 -2.69 1.76
C GLU A 37 2.05 -3.72 2.48
N ILE A 38 1.59 -3.38 3.69
CA ILE A 38 0.63 -4.19 4.43
C ILE A 38 -0.74 -3.51 4.34
N ARG A 39 -1.68 -4.16 3.66
CA ARG A 39 -3.09 -3.75 3.67
C ARG A 39 -3.81 -4.48 4.78
N MET A 40 -4.41 -3.74 5.70
CA MET A 40 -5.16 -4.30 6.82
C MET A 40 -6.66 -4.25 6.54
N ILE A 41 -7.35 -5.34 6.85
CA ILE A 41 -8.81 -5.40 6.85
C ILE A 41 -9.23 -5.48 8.30
N MET A 42 -9.95 -4.46 8.75
CA MET A 42 -10.44 -4.38 10.13
C MET A 42 -11.95 -4.24 10.15
N ILE A 43 -12.58 -4.78 11.20
CA ILE A 43 -14.03 -4.66 11.43
C ILE A 43 -14.28 -3.93 12.74
N TRP A 44 -15.27 -3.05 12.74
CA TRP A 44 -15.79 -2.44 13.97
C TRP A 44 -17.07 -3.17 14.35
N LYS A 45 -17.05 -3.88 15.48
CA LYS A 45 -18.25 -4.54 16.02
C LYS A 45 -18.95 -3.60 17.00
N ASP A 46 -20.26 -3.73 17.11
CA ASP A 46 -21.06 -2.94 18.06
C ASP A 46 -20.53 -3.10 19.49
N GLY A 47 -20.48 -1.99 20.22
CA GLY A 47 -19.97 -1.94 21.58
C GLY A 47 -18.46 -2.11 21.73
N LYS A 48 -17.68 -2.21 20.64
CA LYS A 48 -16.20 -2.21 20.72
C LYS A 48 -15.65 -0.78 20.69
N THR A 49 -14.64 -0.54 21.51
CA THR A 49 -13.91 0.74 21.58
C THR A 49 -12.86 0.89 20.48
N GLN A 50 -12.51 -0.22 19.81
CA GLN A 50 -11.48 -0.25 18.75
C GLN A 50 -11.79 -1.30 17.68
N PRO A 51 -11.28 -1.14 16.45
CA PRO A 51 -11.52 -2.09 15.39
C PRO A 51 -10.67 -3.35 15.59
N ILE A 52 -11.16 -4.47 15.07
CA ILE A 52 -10.50 -5.77 15.16
C ILE A 52 -9.88 -6.08 13.80
N LEU A 53 -8.57 -6.35 13.77
CA LEU A 53 -7.89 -6.85 12.58
C LEU A 53 -8.41 -8.26 12.24
N VAL A 54 -8.99 -8.40 11.06
CA VAL A 54 -9.52 -9.69 10.56
C VAL A 54 -8.49 -10.39 9.68
N ASN A 55 -7.83 -9.63 8.81
CA ASN A 55 -6.84 -10.16 7.88
C ASN A 55 -5.87 -9.05 7.47
N ASN A 56 -4.70 -9.44 6.97
CA ASN A 56 -3.79 -8.55 6.30
C ASN A 56 -3.29 -9.15 4.98
N LEU A 57 -3.04 -8.29 4.01
CA LEU A 57 -2.44 -8.63 2.74
C LEU A 57 -1.11 -7.89 2.62
N ALA A 58 -0.01 -8.62 2.75
CA ALA A 58 1.32 -8.16 2.46
C ALA A 58 1.56 -8.20 0.95
N ARG A 59 1.89 -7.06 0.35
CA ARG A 59 2.15 -6.91 -1.08
C ARG A 59 3.60 -6.50 -1.30
N MET A 60 4.30 -7.30 -2.09
CA MET A 60 5.72 -7.13 -2.40
C MET A 60 5.90 -6.63 -3.82
N SER A 61 6.76 -5.63 -4.00
CA SER A 61 7.13 -5.11 -5.32
C SER A 61 8.55 -4.56 -5.34
N LYS A 62 9.21 -4.73 -6.48
CA LYS A 62 10.48 -4.06 -6.84
C LYS A 62 10.24 -2.90 -7.82
N GLY A 63 8.99 -2.50 -8.02
CA GLY A 63 8.60 -1.41 -8.91
C GLY A 63 8.59 -0.03 -8.23
N LYS A 64 8.35 1.01 -9.04
CA LYS A 64 8.01 2.35 -8.52
C LYS A 64 6.60 2.38 -7.92
N MET A 65 5.70 1.55 -8.43
CA MET A 65 4.33 1.35 -7.93
C MET A 65 4.06 -0.14 -7.72
N ILE A 66 3.28 -0.46 -6.69
CA ILE A 66 2.83 -1.82 -6.39
C ILE A 66 1.68 -2.15 -7.34
N GLY A 67 2.04 -2.64 -8.53
CA GLY A 67 1.08 -3.00 -9.59
C GLY A 67 1.59 -4.15 -10.45
N VAL A 68 0.67 -4.99 -10.93
CA VAL A 68 0.96 -6.27 -11.61
C VAL A 68 1.86 -6.09 -12.84
N LYS A 69 1.67 -5.01 -13.60
CA LYS A 69 2.44 -4.72 -14.84
C LYS A 69 3.94 -4.48 -14.59
N TYR A 70 4.33 -3.99 -13.40
CA TYR A 70 5.73 -3.66 -13.07
C TYR A 70 6.52 -4.81 -12.45
N ASN A 71 5.84 -5.93 -12.18
CA ASN A 71 6.39 -7.10 -11.50
C ASN A 71 6.74 -8.25 -12.48
N LYS A 72 6.46 -8.09 -13.79
CA LYS A 72 6.76 -9.12 -14.80
C LYS A 72 8.27 -9.41 -14.82
N ASN A 73 8.62 -10.70 -14.75
CA ASN A 73 9.99 -11.23 -14.70
C ASN A 73 10.82 -10.83 -13.47
N LYS A 74 10.19 -10.40 -12.37
CA LYS A 74 10.88 -10.14 -11.10
C LYS A 74 10.57 -11.24 -10.08
N THR A 75 11.54 -11.60 -9.26
CA THR A 75 11.38 -12.52 -8.13
C THR A 75 11.03 -11.76 -6.86
N TRP A 76 10.46 -12.44 -5.86
CA TRP A 76 10.06 -11.83 -4.58
C TRP A 76 9.06 -10.67 -4.75
N VAL A 77 8.09 -10.86 -5.65
CA VAL A 77 6.99 -9.95 -5.92
C VAL A 77 5.67 -10.72 -5.85
N GLY A 78 4.58 -10.05 -5.49
CA GLY A 78 3.26 -10.69 -5.35
C GLY A 78 2.54 -10.31 -4.06
N GLY A 79 1.58 -11.14 -3.66
CA GLY A 79 0.80 -10.96 -2.44
C GLY A 79 0.84 -12.20 -1.55
N SER A 80 0.86 -12.02 -0.24
CA SER A 80 0.76 -13.08 0.76
C SER A 80 0.09 -12.56 2.03
N VAL A 81 -0.25 -13.45 2.97
CA VAL A 81 -0.60 -13.05 4.33
C VAL A 81 0.69 -12.74 5.11
N GLY A 82 0.70 -11.63 5.84
CA GLY A 82 1.79 -11.26 6.74
C GLY A 82 1.59 -11.89 8.12
N PHE A 83 2.53 -12.73 8.54
CA PHE A 83 2.56 -13.26 9.91
C PHE A 83 3.35 -12.32 10.82
N PHE A 84 2.82 -12.06 12.01
CA PHE A 84 3.46 -11.26 13.05
C PHE A 84 3.27 -11.93 14.40
N ARG A 85 4.16 -11.66 15.36
CA ARG A 85 4.03 -12.19 16.72
C ARG A 85 2.81 -11.54 17.40
N LYS A 86 2.14 -12.33 18.24
CA LYS A 86 1.09 -11.81 19.14
C LYS A 86 1.68 -10.86 20.17
#